data_AF-A0A401GQ91-F1
#
_entry.id   AF-A0A401GQ91-F1
#
_cell.length_a   1.000
_cell.length_b   1.000
_cell.length_c   1.000
_cell.angle_alpha   90.00
_cell.angle_beta   90.00
_cell.angle_gamma   90.00
#
_symmetry.space_group_name_H-M   'P 1'
#
loop_
_entity.id
_entity.type
_entity.pdbx_description
1 polymer ?
#
loop_
_entity_poly.entity_id
_entity_poly.type
_entity_poly.pdbx_seq_one_letter_code
_entity_poly.pdbx_strand_id
1 'polypeptide(L)'
;MRAKTSIAHIQEKVNADAARYCGAFNAINSLSVLLNEPSRPHSLALLQEEDMWGMTEAGLGETQSCKKLPWIWWTHGVGDTSTTDAGVNEELHIKWCNARAQAYRWIEECYQLPEEMWRVISFHDWMWWWWMEQIDTIPARSPEHLEGATAYAYHQAKIWESMRDHCKSVWHCVPAWLQAGGDVTVAVDSAEVTLPEMGLVIGPMDILPPHT
;
A
#
# COMPACT_ATOMS: atom_id res chain seq x y z
N MET A 1 -14.19 28.38 -8.78
CA MET A 1 -15.14 28.22 -9.92
C MET A 1 -14.45 28.05 -11.28
N ARG A 2 -13.35 28.76 -11.61
CA ARG A 2 -12.67 28.67 -12.92
C ARG A 2 -12.10 27.29 -13.29
N ALA A 3 -11.61 26.51 -12.32
CA ALA A 3 -11.09 25.16 -12.58
C ALA A 3 -12.18 24.16 -13.01
N LYS A 4 -13.40 24.30 -12.47
CA LYS A 4 -14.52 23.42 -12.83
C LYS A 4 -15.00 23.68 -14.27
N THR A 5 -14.97 24.94 -14.71
CA THR A 5 -15.35 25.31 -16.07
C THR A 5 -14.33 24.86 -17.11
N SER A 6 -13.03 24.89 -16.80
CA SER A 6 -12.00 24.36 -17.71
C SER A 6 -12.08 22.85 -17.85
N ILE A 7 -12.35 22.12 -16.76
CA ILE A 7 -12.54 20.66 -16.79
C ILE A 7 -13.77 20.31 -17.64
N ALA A 8 -14.91 21.00 -17.44
CA ALA A 8 -16.12 20.76 -18.21
C ALA A 8 -15.89 20.95 -19.72
N HIS A 9 -15.15 22.00 -20.11
CA HIS A 9 -14.82 22.26 -21.51
C HIS A 9 -13.89 21.20 -22.11
N ILE A 10 -12.93 20.67 -21.33
CA ILE A 10 -12.09 19.55 -21.78
C ILE A 10 -12.95 18.30 -21.96
N GLN A 11 -13.84 17.99 -21.02
CA GLN A 11 -14.73 16.84 -21.12
C GLN A 11 -15.66 16.92 -22.34
N GLU A 12 -16.17 18.12 -22.63
CA GLU A 12 -17.00 18.36 -23.82
C GLU A 12 -16.22 18.07 -25.11
N LYS A 13 -14.95 18.49 -25.19
CA LYS A 13 -14.09 18.16 -26.33
C LYS A 13 -13.84 16.65 -26.45
N VAL A 14 -13.54 15.98 -25.34
CA VAL A 14 -13.34 14.52 -25.31
C VAL A 14 -14.59 13.81 -25.83
N ASN A 15 -15.78 14.19 -25.35
CA ASN A 15 -17.05 13.61 -25.78
C ASN A 15 -17.31 13.86 -27.29
N ALA A 16 -17.00 15.07 -27.78
CA ALA A 16 -17.15 15.41 -29.19
C ALA A 16 -16.22 14.59 -30.09
N ASP A 17 -14.96 14.39 -29.68
CA ASP A 17 -13.98 13.59 -30.41
C ASP A 17 -14.32 12.09 -30.36
N ALA A 18 -14.81 11.60 -29.22
CA ALA A 18 -15.34 10.25 -29.08
C ALA A 18 -16.52 9.99 -30.03
N ALA A 19 -17.47 10.93 -30.12
CA ALA A 19 -18.60 10.82 -31.04
C ALA A 19 -18.15 10.78 -32.51
N ARG A 20 -17.16 11.60 -32.88
CA ARG A 20 -16.57 11.58 -34.23
C ARG A 20 -15.93 10.24 -34.54
N TYR A 21 -15.14 9.69 -33.61
CA TYR A 21 -14.51 8.39 -33.74
C TYR A 21 -15.55 7.29 -33.96
N CYS A 22 -16.57 7.22 -33.09
CA CYS A 22 -17.65 6.23 -33.20
C CYS A 22 -18.40 6.34 -34.53
N GLY A 23 -18.68 7.57 -35.00
CA GLY A 23 -19.31 7.81 -36.30
C GLY A 23 -18.47 7.27 -37.46
N ALA A 24 -17.18 7.59 -37.50
CA ALA A 24 -16.27 7.08 -38.52
C ALA A 24 -16.11 5.56 -38.46
N PHE A 25 -15.99 5.01 -37.24
CA PHE A 25 -15.87 3.58 -37.00
C PHE A 25 -17.10 2.80 -37.51
N ASN A 26 -18.31 3.32 -37.25
CA ASN A 26 -19.55 2.73 -37.76
C ASN A 26 -19.67 2.82 -39.30
N ALA A 27 -19.19 3.92 -39.89
CA ALA A 27 -19.16 4.05 -41.35
C ALA A 27 -18.22 3.01 -41.98
N ILE A 28 -17.03 2.80 -41.41
CA ILE A 28 -16.07 1.78 -41.86
C ILE A 28 -16.68 0.37 -41.73
N ASN A 29 -17.33 0.06 -40.60
CA ASN A 29 -18.01 -1.23 -40.43
C ASN A 29 -19.16 -1.43 -41.43
N SER A 30 -19.88 -0.37 -41.78
CA SER A 30 -20.96 -0.44 -42.77
C SER A 30 -20.40 -0.71 -44.18
N LEU A 31 -19.26 -0.11 -44.51
CA LEU A 31 -18.58 -0.30 -45.80
C LEU A 31 -17.90 -1.66 -45.90
N SER A 32 -17.31 -2.18 -44.82
CA SER A 32 -16.65 -3.50 -44.84
C SER A 32 -17.65 -4.63 -45.11
N VAL A 33 -18.87 -4.54 -44.57
CA VAL A 33 -19.96 -5.48 -44.88
C VAL A 33 -20.34 -5.45 -46.36
N LEU A 34 -20.30 -4.28 -47.00
CA LEU A 34 -20.62 -4.13 -48.43
C LEU A 34 -19.50 -4.60 -49.35
N LEU A 35 -18.25 -4.37 -48.96
CA LEU A 35 -17.07 -4.70 -49.77
C LEU A 35 -16.60 -6.15 -49.60
N ASN A 36 -17.15 -6.89 -48.63
CA ASN A 36 -16.74 -8.26 -48.27
C ASN A 36 -15.22 -8.39 -48.03
N GLU A 37 -14.58 -7.29 -47.63
CA GLU A 37 -13.16 -7.25 -47.24
C GLU A 37 -13.06 -7.36 -45.70
N PRO A 38 -12.43 -8.41 -45.17
CA PRO A 38 -12.36 -8.64 -43.73
C PRO A 38 -11.25 -7.88 -43.01
N SER A 39 -10.37 -7.14 -43.71
CA SER A 39 -9.16 -6.59 -43.06
C SER A 39 -9.43 -5.22 -42.42
N ARG A 40 -10.08 -5.25 -41.26
CA ARG A 40 -9.97 -4.18 -40.28
C ARG A 40 -8.51 -4.09 -39.81
N PRO A 41 -7.91 -2.89 -39.71
CA PRO A 41 -6.62 -2.74 -39.05
C PRO A 41 -6.74 -3.22 -37.60
N HIS A 42 -5.89 -4.16 -37.17
CA HIS A 42 -5.91 -4.73 -35.82
C HIS A 42 -5.78 -3.67 -34.69
N SER A 43 -5.39 -2.44 -35.04
CA SER A 43 -5.23 -1.31 -34.15
C SER A 43 -6.50 -0.51 -33.87
N LEU A 44 -7.59 -0.65 -34.62
CA LEU A 44 -8.82 0.12 -34.39
C LEU A 44 -9.81 -0.74 -33.61
N ALA A 45 -10.20 -0.39 -32.38
CA ALA A 45 -11.26 -1.07 -31.58
C ALA A 45 -12.57 -0.25 -31.51
N LEU A 46 -13.69 -0.81 -31.06
CA LEU A 46 -14.87 0.03 -30.77
C LEU A 46 -14.57 0.78 -29.46
N LEU A 47 -14.74 2.10 -29.47
CA LEU A 47 -14.53 2.94 -28.29
C LEU A 47 -15.67 2.71 -27.29
N GLN A 48 -15.39 2.02 -26.18
CA GLN A 48 -16.34 1.90 -25.08
C GLN A 48 -16.19 3.07 -24.09
N GLU A 49 -17.21 3.36 -23.29
CA GLU A 49 -17.13 4.35 -22.21
C GLU A 49 -16.04 3.98 -21.19
N GLU A 50 -15.81 2.69 -21.01
CA GLU A 50 -14.71 2.10 -20.23
C GLU A 50 -13.31 2.39 -20.80
N ASP A 51 -13.21 2.75 -22.09
CA ASP A 51 -11.94 3.10 -22.71
C ASP A 51 -11.65 4.61 -22.69
N MET A 52 -12.66 5.44 -22.34
CA MET A 52 -12.53 6.91 -22.32
C MET A 52 -11.89 7.45 -21.05
N TRP A 53 -11.49 6.57 -20.12
CA TRP A 53 -10.81 7.01 -18.91
C TRP A 53 -9.45 7.60 -19.24
N GLY A 54 -9.28 8.86 -18.86
CA GLY A 54 -7.97 9.49 -18.85
C GLY A 54 -7.02 8.71 -17.95
N MET A 55 -5.73 8.89 -18.24
CA MET A 55 -4.63 8.33 -17.48
C MET A 55 -4.69 8.68 -15.95
N THR A 56 -5.58 9.58 -15.50
CA THR A 56 -5.47 10.28 -14.22
C THR A 56 -6.57 10.03 -13.19
N GLU A 57 -7.69 9.36 -13.48
CA GLU A 57 -8.77 9.25 -12.47
C GLU A 57 -8.77 7.96 -11.64
N ALA A 58 -8.05 8.05 -10.52
CA ALA A 58 -8.40 7.33 -9.30
C ALA A 58 -9.66 7.99 -8.71
N GLY A 59 -10.82 7.35 -8.89
CA GLY A 59 -11.99 7.65 -8.07
C GLY A 59 -11.63 7.46 -6.59
N LEU A 60 -12.16 8.32 -5.72
CA LEU A 60 -11.96 8.28 -4.28
C LEU A 60 -12.44 6.91 -3.74
N GLY A 61 -11.53 5.94 -3.60
CA GLY A 61 -11.82 4.59 -3.10
C GLY A 61 -11.33 3.43 -3.97
N GLU A 62 -10.83 3.66 -5.18
CA GLU A 62 -10.32 2.59 -6.05
C GLU A 62 -8.79 2.57 -6.08
N THR A 63 -8.19 1.42 -5.74
CA THR A 63 -6.75 1.21 -5.85
C THR A 63 -6.34 1.30 -7.33
N GLN A 64 -5.49 2.28 -7.66
CA GLN A 64 -4.98 2.52 -9.02
C GLN A 64 -4.29 1.31 -9.67
N SER A 65 -3.98 0.26 -8.90
CA SER A 65 -3.22 -0.91 -9.33
C SER A 65 -3.97 -1.88 -10.26
N CYS A 66 -5.29 -1.74 -10.44
CA CYS A 66 -6.11 -2.75 -11.13
C CYS A 66 -6.86 -2.27 -12.39
N LYS A 67 -6.63 -1.06 -12.88
CA LYS A 67 -7.22 -0.65 -14.17
C LYS A 67 -6.29 -1.08 -15.31
N LYS A 68 -6.75 -2.01 -16.15
CA LYS A 68 -6.07 -2.32 -17.43
C LYS A 68 -6.08 -1.05 -18.27
N LEU A 69 -4.91 -0.61 -18.73
CA LEU A 69 -4.79 0.54 -19.64
C LEU A 69 -5.67 0.28 -20.88
N PRO A 70 -6.60 1.18 -21.24
CA PRO A 70 -7.45 0.95 -22.39
C PRO A 70 -6.65 0.92 -23.69
N TRP A 71 -7.13 0.14 -24.66
CA TRP A 71 -6.40 -0.20 -25.89
C TRP A 71 -5.92 1.02 -26.70
N ILE A 72 -6.60 2.17 -26.54
CA ILE A 72 -6.26 3.46 -27.15
C ILE A 72 -4.84 3.92 -26.75
N TRP A 73 -4.40 3.60 -25.54
CA TRP A 73 -3.05 3.92 -25.07
C TRP A 73 -1.98 2.92 -25.57
N TRP A 74 -2.39 1.80 -26.18
CA TRP A 74 -1.48 0.80 -26.74
C TRP A 74 -1.22 1.01 -28.23
N THR A 75 -2.04 1.81 -28.91
CA THR A 75 -1.87 2.09 -30.34
C THR A 75 -0.80 3.15 -30.56
N HIS A 76 0.28 2.78 -31.26
CA HIS A 76 1.25 3.75 -31.79
C HIS A 76 0.52 4.77 -32.68
N GLY A 77 0.66 6.06 -32.39
CA GLY A 77 -0.07 7.14 -33.06
C GLY A 77 0.10 7.11 -34.57
N VAL A 78 -1.02 7.13 -35.30
CA VAL A 78 -1.08 7.50 -36.72
C VAL A 78 -1.38 9.00 -36.76
N GLY A 79 -0.35 9.83 -36.61
CA GLY A 79 -0.47 11.28 -36.61
C GLY A 79 0.90 11.96 -36.71
N ASP A 80 0.97 13.05 -37.47
CA ASP A 80 2.21 13.76 -37.81
C ASP A 80 2.96 14.25 -36.55
N THR A 81 4.23 13.85 -36.45
CA THR A 81 5.07 13.81 -35.24
C THR A 81 5.73 15.15 -34.90
N SER A 82 5.04 16.10 -34.27
CA SER A 82 5.80 17.25 -33.71
C SER A 82 5.22 17.98 -32.49
N THR A 83 3.90 17.99 -32.26
CA THR A 83 3.32 18.81 -31.16
C THR A 83 2.44 18.03 -30.18
N THR A 84 1.73 16.99 -30.64
CA THR A 84 0.90 16.15 -29.77
C THR A 84 1.74 15.15 -28.96
N ASP A 85 2.85 14.66 -29.53
CA ASP A 85 3.75 13.70 -28.86
C ASP A 85 4.44 14.29 -27.63
N ALA A 86 4.71 15.60 -27.60
CA ALA A 86 5.37 16.25 -26.46
C ALA A 86 4.48 16.22 -25.20
N GLY A 87 3.17 16.45 -25.35
CA GLY A 87 2.22 16.40 -24.24
C GLY A 87 1.98 14.97 -23.73
N VAL A 88 1.82 14.00 -24.65
CA VAL A 88 1.64 12.59 -24.29
C VAL A 88 2.89 12.02 -23.61
N ASN A 89 4.09 12.38 -24.09
CA ASN A 89 5.34 11.97 -23.46
C ASN A 89 5.51 12.58 -22.05
N GLU A 90 5.13 13.84 -21.87
CA GLU A 90 5.19 14.48 -20.54
C GLU A 90 4.23 13.81 -19.54
N GLU A 91 3.00 13.50 -19.95
CA GLU A 91 2.04 12.77 -19.12
C GLU A 91 2.56 11.38 -18.75
N LEU A 92 3.16 10.65 -19.69
CA LEU A 92 3.79 9.35 -19.44
C LEU A 92 4.99 9.47 -18.48
N HIS A 93 5.83 10.50 -18.62
CA HIS A 93 6.94 10.76 -17.72
C HIS A 93 6.47 11.07 -16.30
N ILE A 94 5.46 11.93 -16.14
CA ILE A 94 4.86 12.23 -14.83
C ILE A 94 4.37 10.95 -14.16
N LYS A 95 3.70 10.08 -14.92
CA LYS A 95 3.19 8.81 -14.40
C LYS A 95 4.29 7.83 -14.03
N TRP A 96 5.32 7.72 -14.86
CA TRP A 96 6.50 6.92 -14.53
C TRP A 96 7.18 7.43 -13.26
N CYS A 97 7.36 8.74 -13.13
CA CYS A 97 7.91 9.37 -11.93
C CYS A 97 7.05 9.09 -10.69
N ASN A 98 5.72 9.19 -10.81
CA ASN A 98 4.79 8.89 -9.72
C ASN A 98 4.83 7.41 -9.32
N ALA A 99 4.76 6.49 -10.28
CA ALA A 99 4.82 5.05 -10.04
C ALA A 99 6.17 4.66 -9.42
N ARG A 100 7.27 5.27 -9.88
CA ARG A 100 8.61 5.07 -9.34
C ARG A 100 8.75 5.64 -7.93
N ALA A 101 8.21 6.82 -7.66
CA ALA A 101 8.18 7.41 -6.31
C ALA A 101 7.38 6.53 -5.33
N GLN A 102 6.25 5.98 -5.77
CA GLN A 102 5.47 5.04 -4.98
C GLN A 102 6.21 3.73 -4.75
N ALA A 103 6.89 3.18 -5.76
CA ALA A 103 7.72 2.00 -5.61
C ALA A 103 8.83 2.22 -4.58
N TYR A 104 9.52 3.36 -4.61
CA TYR A 104 10.53 3.69 -3.59
C TYR A 104 9.95 3.82 -2.18
N ARG A 105 8.77 4.43 -2.02
CA ARG A 105 8.08 4.49 -0.73
C ARG A 105 7.71 3.10 -0.21
N TRP A 106 7.18 2.24 -1.07
CA TRP A 106 6.85 0.86 -0.69
C TRP A 106 8.10 0.07 -0.31
N ILE A 107 9.22 0.29 -1.00
CA ILE A 107 10.50 -0.31 -0.62
C ILE A 107 10.92 0.17 0.78
N GLU A 108 10.84 1.47 1.06
CA GLU A 108 11.15 2.03 2.37
C GLU A 108 10.27 1.43 3.47
N GLU A 109 8.96 1.30 3.23
CA GLU A 109 8.02 0.65 4.15
C GLU A 109 8.40 -0.83 4.39
N CYS A 110 8.83 -1.55 3.35
CA CYS A 110 9.30 -2.93 3.48
C CYS A 110 10.58 -3.05 4.34
N TYR A 111 11.47 -2.05 4.30
CA TYR A 111 12.65 -1.99 5.18
C TYR A 111 12.29 -1.67 6.63
N GLN A 112 11.22 -0.90 6.89
CA GLN A 112 10.78 -0.56 8.24
C GLN A 112 9.96 -1.68 8.90
N LEU A 113 9.28 -2.51 8.10
CA LEU A 113 8.39 -3.55 8.61
C LEU A 113 9.06 -4.54 9.60
N PRO A 114 10.27 -5.08 9.36
CA PRO A 114 10.94 -5.97 10.33
C PRO A 114 11.19 -5.31 11.68
N GLU A 115 11.57 -4.04 11.68
CA GLU A 115 11.82 -3.26 12.90
C GLU A 115 10.52 -3.07 13.68
N GLU A 116 9.44 -2.71 12.99
CA GLU A 116 8.13 -2.56 13.64
C GLU A 116 7.61 -3.89 14.20
N MET A 117 7.75 -5.00 13.47
CA MET A 117 7.40 -6.33 13.98
C MET A 117 8.20 -6.68 15.25
N TRP A 118 9.50 -6.38 15.25
CA TRP A 118 10.34 -6.62 16.41
C TRP A 118 9.93 -5.74 17.60
N ARG A 119 9.68 -4.45 17.39
CA ARG A 119 9.17 -3.52 18.41
C ARG A 119 7.86 -4.01 19.02
N VAL A 120 6.93 -4.50 18.21
CA VAL A 120 5.67 -5.04 18.70
C VAL A 120 5.91 -6.26 19.58
N ILE A 121 6.75 -7.22 19.17
CA ILE A 121 7.09 -8.38 20.01
C ILE A 121 7.73 -7.94 21.33
N SER A 122 8.72 -7.05 21.26
CA SER A 122 9.42 -6.52 22.43
C SER A 122 8.49 -5.78 23.38
N PHE A 123 7.52 -5.03 22.86
CA PHE A 123 6.49 -4.37 23.66
C PHE A 123 5.61 -5.37 24.42
N HIS A 124 5.16 -6.44 23.76
CA HIS A 124 4.36 -7.46 24.44
C HIS A 124 5.16 -8.19 25.53
N ASP A 125 6.44 -8.45 25.28
CA ASP A 125 7.34 -9.07 26.25
C ASP A 125 7.59 -8.17 27.46
N TRP A 126 7.81 -6.87 27.21
CA TRP A 126 7.92 -5.87 28.26
C TRP A 126 6.62 -5.75 29.08
N MET A 127 5.46 -5.71 28.43
CA MET A 127 4.16 -5.68 29.12
C MET A 127 3.93 -6.92 29.97
N TRP A 128 4.29 -8.11 29.46
CA TRP A 128 4.25 -9.35 30.23
C TRP A 128 5.08 -9.23 31.50
N TRP A 129 6.32 -8.76 31.37
CA TRP A 129 7.24 -8.61 32.50
C TRP A 129 6.73 -7.57 33.50
N TRP A 130 6.21 -6.45 33.01
CA TRP A 130 5.59 -5.41 33.85
C TRP A 130 4.45 -5.96 34.70
N TRP A 131 3.55 -6.78 34.13
CA TRP A 131 2.48 -7.43 34.90
C TRP A 131 3.02 -8.44 35.92
N MET A 132 4.12 -9.13 35.62
CA MET A 132 4.78 -10.02 36.57
C MET A 132 5.39 -9.26 37.75
N GLU A 133 5.94 -8.05 37.53
CA GLU A 133 6.39 -7.18 38.63
C GLU A 133 5.26 -6.63 39.49
N GLN A 134 4.04 -6.51 38.93
CA GLN A 134 2.87 -6.08 39.69
C GLN A 134 2.35 -7.13 40.69
N ILE A 135 2.88 -8.36 40.65
CA ILE A 135 2.53 -9.41 41.59
C ILE A 135 3.03 -9.03 42.99
N ASP A 136 2.12 -9.04 43.97
CA ASP A 136 2.38 -8.74 45.38
C ASP A 136 2.92 -7.32 45.68
N THR A 137 3.08 -6.46 44.67
CA THR A 137 3.49 -5.05 44.85
C THR A 137 2.30 -4.10 44.98
N ILE A 138 1.11 -4.51 44.53
CA ILE A 138 -0.11 -3.72 44.63
C ILE A 138 -0.58 -3.66 46.10
N PRO A 139 -0.71 -2.48 46.71
CA PRO A 139 -1.17 -2.35 48.09
C PRO A 139 -2.63 -2.81 48.21
N ALA A 140 -2.83 -3.98 48.82
CA ALA A 140 -4.14 -4.59 49.00
C ALA A 140 -4.81 -4.13 50.31
N ARG A 141 -6.13 -3.91 50.26
CA ARG A 141 -6.95 -3.52 51.44
C ARG A 141 -7.37 -4.71 52.30
N SER A 142 -7.37 -5.92 51.75
CA SER A 142 -7.67 -7.18 52.43
C SER A 142 -6.91 -8.33 51.77
N PRO A 143 -6.74 -9.49 52.43
CA PRO A 143 -6.08 -10.65 51.82
C PRO A 143 -6.80 -11.15 50.56
N GLU A 144 -8.13 -11.10 50.53
CA GLU A 144 -8.95 -11.45 49.36
C GLU A 144 -8.70 -10.51 48.17
N HIS A 145 -8.48 -9.21 48.45
CA HIS A 145 -8.10 -8.26 47.40
C HIS A 145 -6.72 -8.55 46.84
N LEU A 146 -5.77 -8.98 47.68
CA LEU A 146 -4.42 -9.36 47.24
C LEU A 146 -4.49 -10.58 46.32
N GLU A 147 -5.23 -11.62 46.73
CA GLU A 147 -5.44 -12.81 45.92
C GLU A 147 -6.05 -12.48 44.55
N GLY A 148 -7.09 -11.64 44.53
CA GLY A 148 -7.71 -11.18 43.28
C GLY A 148 -6.77 -10.35 42.40
N ALA A 149 -6.00 -9.45 43.00
CA ALA A 149 -5.03 -8.61 42.27
C ALA A 149 -3.91 -9.48 41.67
N THR A 150 -3.37 -10.43 42.42
CA THR A 150 -2.34 -11.36 41.96
C THR A 150 -2.89 -12.27 40.87
N ALA A 151 -4.09 -12.85 41.04
CA ALA A 151 -4.74 -13.65 40.00
C ALA A 151 -4.97 -12.86 38.71
N TYR A 152 -5.38 -11.58 38.82
CA TYR A 152 -5.56 -10.71 37.67
C TYR A 152 -4.25 -10.38 36.97
N ALA A 153 -3.18 -10.08 37.72
CA ALA A 153 -1.85 -9.83 37.16
C ALA A 153 -1.34 -11.04 36.36
N TYR A 154 -1.47 -12.25 36.90
CA TYR A 154 -1.16 -13.49 36.17
C TYR A 154 -2.00 -13.66 34.91
N HIS A 155 -3.30 -13.37 34.98
CA HIS A 155 -4.18 -13.45 33.82
C HIS A 155 -3.75 -12.47 32.71
N GLN A 156 -3.44 -11.22 33.08
CA GLN A 156 -2.95 -10.22 32.14
C GLN A 156 -1.61 -10.61 31.53
N ALA A 157 -0.65 -11.05 32.35
CA ALA A 157 0.62 -11.58 31.87
C ALA A 157 0.36 -12.69 30.84
N LYS A 158 -0.52 -13.66 31.14
CA LYS A 158 -0.84 -14.73 30.19
C LYS A 158 -1.41 -14.24 28.86
N ILE A 159 -2.24 -13.19 28.87
CA ILE A 159 -2.76 -12.56 27.65
C ILE A 159 -1.63 -11.96 26.82
N TRP A 160 -0.75 -11.15 27.44
CA TRP A 160 0.40 -10.54 26.74
C TRP A 160 1.36 -11.60 26.17
N GLU A 161 1.58 -12.68 26.91
CA GLU A 161 2.34 -13.84 26.44
C GLU A 161 1.70 -14.45 25.18
N SER A 162 0.39 -14.68 25.20
CA SER A 162 -0.34 -15.27 24.07
C SER A 162 -0.33 -14.37 22.83
N MET A 163 -0.42 -13.06 23.01
CA MET A 163 -0.35 -12.08 21.91
C MET A 163 1.06 -12.05 21.31
N ARG A 164 2.10 -12.05 22.14
CA ARG A 164 3.50 -12.15 21.69
C ARG A 164 3.73 -13.40 20.84
N ASP A 165 3.28 -14.55 21.33
CA ASP A 165 3.47 -15.83 20.66
C ASP A 165 2.64 -15.92 19.37
N HIS A 166 1.42 -15.35 19.38
CA HIS A 166 0.61 -15.21 18.19
C HIS A 166 1.30 -14.35 17.12
N CYS A 167 1.81 -13.16 17.49
CA CYS A 167 2.59 -12.31 16.59
C CYS A 167 3.77 -13.08 15.98
N LYS A 168 4.58 -13.76 16.80
CA LYS A 168 5.69 -14.61 16.32
C LYS A 168 5.23 -15.67 15.32
N SER A 169 4.08 -16.31 15.58
CA SER A 169 3.54 -17.35 14.70
C SER A 169 3.04 -16.80 13.35
N VAL A 170 2.35 -15.66 13.35
CA VAL A 170 1.84 -15.02 12.13
C VAL A 170 2.98 -14.48 11.29
N TRP A 171 4.03 -14.00 11.94
CA TRP A 171 5.15 -13.31 11.30
C TRP A 171 6.32 -14.20 10.88
N HIS A 172 6.26 -15.51 11.15
CA HIS A 172 7.36 -16.43 10.85
C HIS A 172 7.78 -16.45 9.36
N CYS A 173 6.86 -16.19 8.43
CA CYS A 173 7.11 -16.23 6.99
C CYS A 173 7.50 -14.89 6.38
N VAL A 174 7.30 -13.77 7.09
CA VAL A 174 7.52 -12.42 6.55
C VAL A 174 8.99 -12.18 6.16
N PRO A 175 10.00 -12.58 6.95
CA PRO A 175 11.40 -12.46 6.54
C PRO A 175 11.69 -13.20 5.22
N ALA A 176 11.09 -14.37 5.01
CA ALA A 176 11.27 -15.14 3.78
C ALA A 176 10.62 -14.44 2.57
N TRP A 177 9.46 -13.81 2.74
CA TRP A 177 8.81 -13.02 1.68
C TRP A 177 9.61 -11.77 1.32
N LEU A 178 10.18 -11.07 2.32
CA LEU A 178 11.05 -9.92 2.09
C LEU A 178 12.33 -10.31 1.33
N GLN A 179 12.93 -11.45 1.66
CA GLN A 179 14.09 -11.99 0.94
C GLN A 179 13.75 -12.42 -0.50
N ALA A 180 12.59 -13.06 -0.70
CA ALA A 180 12.13 -13.49 -2.03
C ALA A 180 11.75 -12.33 -2.96
N GLY A 181 11.36 -11.17 -2.39
CA GLY A 181 11.03 -9.95 -3.13
C GLY A 181 12.21 -9.22 -3.79
N GLY A 182 13.45 -9.64 -3.49
CA GLY A 182 14.68 -9.15 -4.12
C GLY A 182 15.56 -8.30 -3.19
N ASP A 183 16.83 -8.70 -3.07
CA ASP A 183 18.03 -8.01 -2.53
C ASP A 183 17.86 -6.96 -1.42
N VAL A 184 16.88 -7.16 -0.54
CA VAL A 184 16.96 -6.65 0.82
C VAL A 184 17.85 -7.64 1.57
N THR A 185 19.17 -7.46 1.48
CA THR A 185 20.11 -8.14 2.36
C THR A 185 19.88 -7.61 3.78
N VAL A 186 18.84 -8.12 4.45
CA VAL A 186 18.89 -8.23 5.90
C VAL A 186 20.00 -9.23 6.13
N ALA A 187 21.16 -8.74 6.56
CA ALA A 187 22.14 -9.59 7.19
C ALA A 187 21.41 -10.30 8.33
N VAL A 188 20.95 -11.52 8.08
CA VAL A 188 20.71 -12.50 9.13
C VAL A 188 22.11 -12.85 9.59
N ASP A 189 22.71 -11.95 10.36
CA ASP A 189 23.87 -12.32 11.14
C ASP A 189 23.33 -13.31 12.15
N SER A 190 23.62 -14.58 11.88
CA SER A 190 23.60 -15.64 12.88
C SER A 190 24.76 -15.35 13.84
N ALA A 191 24.72 -14.21 14.50
CA ALA A 191 25.52 -13.90 15.66
C ALA A 191 24.67 -14.33 16.83
N GLU A 192 25.02 -15.50 17.36
CA GLU A 192 24.83 -15.83 18.76
C GLU A 192 25.27 -14.61 19.60
N VAL A 193 24.32 -13.74 19.95
CA VAL A 193 24.55 -12.65 20.89
C VAL A 193 24.69 -13.31 22.25
N THR A 194 25.92 -13.68 22.59
CA THR A 194 26.32 -13.81 23.98
C THR A 194 26.01 -12.48 24.65
N LEU A 195 24.89 -12.44 25.39
CA LEU A 195 24.56 -11.36 26.30
C LEU A 195 25.78 -11.15 27.20
N PRO A 196 26.42 -9.96 27.21
CA PRO A 196 27.28 -9.62 28.32
C PRO A 196 26.39 -9.62 29.56
N GLU A 197 26.88 -10.18 30.66
CA GLU A 197 26.30 -9.94 31.99
C GLU A 197 26.29 -8.43 32.26
N MET A 198 25.27 -7.74 31.75
CA MET A 198 24.98 -6.37 32.10
C MET A 198 24.12 -6.44 33.35
N GLY A 199 24.81 -6.45 34.48
CA GLY A 199 24.22 -6.21 35.79
C GLY A 199 23.30 -5.00 35.73
N LEU A 200 22.00 -5.29 35.85
CA LEU A 200 21.00 -4.56 36.59
C LEU A 200 21.44 -3.17 37.10
N VAL A 201 21.03 -2.11 36.40
CA VAL A 201 20.36 -0.93 37.00
C VAL A 201 19.52 -0.26 35.91
N ILE A 202 18.26 -0.68 35.73
CA ILE A 202 17.26 0.16 35.06
C ILE A 202 16.37 0.69 36.17
N GLY A 203 16.62 1.94 36.57
CA GLY A 203 15.73 2.68 37.46
C GLY A 203 14.35 2.87 36.82
N PRO A 204 13.31 3.13 37.62
CA PRO A 204 11.95 3.28 37.12
C PRO A 204 11.91 4.41 36.10
N MET A 205 11.40 4.11 34.90
CA MET A 205 11.14 5.14 33.90
C MET A 205 9.95 5.96 34.40
N ASP A 206 10.25 7.13 34.98
CA ASP A 206 9.24 8.06 35.50
C ASP A 206 8.22 8.40 34.40
N ILE A 207 6.99 7.96 34.64
CA ILE A 207 5.81 8.30 33.85
C ILE A 207 5.53 9.78 34.09
N LEU A 208 5.81 10.62 33.10
CA LEU A 208 5.32 12.00 33.08
C LEU A 208 3.80 11.98 32.79
N PRO A 209 2.94 12.55 33.64
CA PRO A 209 1.49 12.53 33.40
C PRO A 209 1.10 13.45 32.23
N PRO A 210 0.00 13.14 31.52
CA PRO A 210 -0.49 13.97 30.42
C PRO A 210 -0.93 15.34 30.95
N HIS A 211 -0.39 16.40 30.35
CA HIS A 211 -0.86 17.76 30.58
C HIS A 211 -2.34 17.89 30.17
N THR A 212 -3.18 18.23 31.14
CA THR A 212 -4.48 18.89 30.92
C THR A 212 -4.33 20.24 30.25
#